data_AF-A0A352NUR1-F1
#
_entry.id   AF-A0A352NUR1-F1
#
_cell.length_a   1.000
_cell.length_b   1.000
_cell.length_c   1.000
_cell.angle_alpha   90.00
_cell.angle_beta   90.00
_cell.angle_gamma   90.00
#
_symmetry.space_group_name_H-M   'P 1'
#
loop_
_entity.id
_entity.type
_entity.pdbx_description
1 polymer ?
#
loop_
_entity_poly.entity_id
_entity_poly.type
_entity_poly.pdbx_seq_one_letter_code
_entity_poly.pdbx_strand_id
1 'polypeptide(L)'
;AHNILKPSDGKPVVVPTQDMVLGSYYLTSLKNGAKGEGRMFCSPEEAVMAYELKQVDVNAKVKVKMEKVKDGKCVSGIIDTTPGKIIFNESIPQDLGFVDRSIPENEFKLEIDFLVIKKKLGEIVNRCYMKHGATQTSIMLDKIKARGYHYSTISGITVSTSDMVVPEAKEKLLNESDKAVDKIEKMYRRGFISEEERYQRVIAKWTKTTEDVADALMGNLDKFNPIFMMADSGARGSKSQIKQLAGMRGLMANPSGKIIELPIRSSFREGLDVLEYFISTHGARKGNADTALKTADSGYLTRRLVDVSQDVIVREEDCGTHEGYDITEIKEGNEVIESLSERLTGRYSAEDIKDPKTGEVLVPKDTYIDFEMAHKIEDLGVKKVKIRSVFTCRSRHGVCAKCYGMNMATAKKIDIGESVGIIAAQSIGEPGTQLTMRTFHTGGVAGSDITQGLPRVEELFEARKP
;
A
#
# COMPACT_ATOMS: atom_id res chain seq x y z
N ALA A 1 -1.66 17.37 15.04
CA ALA A 1 -0.55 16.73 15.78
C ALA A 1 -0.92 15.32 16.25
N HIS A 2 -2.07 15.10 16.89
CA HIS A 2 -2.36 13.80 17.53
C HIS A 2 -3.13 12.77 16.67
N ASN A 3 -3.86 13.23 15.64
CA ASN A 3 -4.64 12.35 14.74
C ASN A 3 -3.74 11.77 13.63
N ILE A 4 -2.89 10.82 14.00
CA ILE A 4 -1.90 10.23 13.08
C ILE A 4 -2.40 8.92 12.47
N LEU A 5 -3.17 8.13 13.23
CA LEU A 5 -3.71 6.85 12.79
C LEU A 5 -5.14 6.98 12.27
N LYS A 6 -5.52 6.09 11.37
CA LYS A 6 -6.88 5.96 10.85
C LYS A 6 -7.69 5.05 11.79
N PRO A 7 -8.90 5.46 12.20
CA PRO A 7 -9.73 4.67 13.12
C PRO A 7 -10.25 3.35 12.53
N SER A 8 -10.17 3.16 11.21
CA SER A 8 -10.68 1.96 10.54
C SER A 8 -9.73 0.76 10.64
N ASP A 9 -8.42 0.99 10.53
CA ASP A 9 -7.40 -0.07 10.39
C ASP A 9 -6.14 0.18 11.25
N GLY A 10 -6.09 1.29 12.00
CA GLY A 10 -4.94 1.64 12.83
C GLY A 10 -3.68 2.00 12.06
N LYS A 11 -3.76 2.14 10.72
CA LYS A 11 -2.62 2.54 9.89
C LYS A 11 -2.47 4.06 9.88
N PRO A 12 -1.25 4.60 9.68
CA PRO A 12 -1.06 6.04 9.64
C PRO A 12 -1.81 6.66 8.45
N VAL A 13 -2.61 7.70 8.70
CA VAL A 13 -3.32 8.47 7.66
C VAL A 13 -2.43 9.58 7.09
N VAL A 14 -1.59 10.17 7.94
CA VAL A 14 -0.70 11.30 7.60
C VAL A 14 0.63 10.85 6.99
N VAL A 15 0.58 9.90 6.05
CA VAL A 15 1.79 9.45 5.33
C VAL A 15 2.18 10.53 4.30
N PRO A 16 3.47 10.87 4.17
CA PRO A 16 3.93 11.78 3.11
C PRO A 16 3.48 11.30 1.72
N THR A 17 3.04 12.23 0.88
CA THR A 17 2.54 11.95 -0.48
C THR A 17 3.20 12.87 -1.52
N GLN A 18 3.10 12.49 -2.79
CA GLN A 18 3.54 13.29 -3.94
C GLN A 18 5.00 13.73 -3.81
N ASP A 19 5.26 15.04 -3.83
CA ASP A 19 6.62 15.61 -3.91
C ASP A 19 7.47 15.25 -2.68
N MET A 20 6.85 15.08 -1.51
CA MET A 20 7.56 14.62 -0.30
C MET A 20 8.14 13.21 -0.47
N VAL A 21 7.39 12.32 -1.13
CA VAL A 21 7.84 10.95 -1.43
C VAL A 21 8.95 11.01 -2.47
N LEU A 22 8.79 11.85 -3.49
CA LEU A 22 9.75 11.99 -4.57
C LEU A 22 11.11 12.51 -4.07
N GLY A 23 11.14 13.51 -3.19
CA GLY A 23 12.37 14.00 -2.57
C GLY A 23 13.04 12.97 -1.66
N SER A 24 12.24 12.22 -0.89
CA SER A 24 12.75 11.12 -0.05
C SER A 24 13.33 9.97 -0.89
N TYR A 25 12.68 9.65 -2.00
CA TYR A 25 13.13 8.65 -2.97
C TYR A 25 14.44 9.10 -3.63
N TYR A 26 14.50 10.35 -4.09
CA TYR A 26 15.72 10.90 -4.68
C TYR A 26 16.88 10.87 -3.69
N LEU A 27 16.68 11.32 -2.45
CA LEU A 27 17.69 11.28 -1.37
C LEU A 27 18.26 9.89 -1.09
N THR A 28 17.41 8.87 -1.15
CA THR A 28 17.81 7.49 -0.81
C THR A 28 18.22 6.66 -2.02
N SER A 29 18.12 7.21 -3.23
CA SER A 29 18.55 6.55 -4.47
C SER A 29 20.08 6.42 -4.57
N LEU A 30 20.52 5.39 -5.28
CA LEU A 30 21.93 5.06 -5.49
C LEU A 30 22.29 5.28 -6.96
N LYS A 31 23.34 6.06 -7.20
CA LYS A 31 23.87 6.29 -8.54
C LYS A 31 25.29 5.73 -8.63
N ASN A 32 25.47 4.71 -9.47
CA ASN A 32 26.80 4.18 -9.78
C ASN A 32 27.55 5.17 -10.68
N GLY A 33 28.85 5.34 -10.48
CA GLY A 33 29.70 6.28 -11.22
C GLY A 33 29.46 7.75 -10.84
N ALA A 34 28.81 8.01 -9.71
CA ALA A 34 28.55 9.37 -9.26
C ALA A 34 29.82 10.06 -8.73
N LYS A 35 29.83 11.40 -8.77
CA LYS A 35 30.96 12.19 -8.33
C LYS A 35 31.27 11.92 -6.86
N GLY A 36 32.49 11.49 -6.56
CA GLY A 36 32.93 11.18 -5.19
C GLY A 36 32.65 9.75 -4.72
N GLU A 37 32.31 8.82 -5.63
CA GLU A 37 32.18 7.40 -5.30
C GLU A 37 33.45 6.82 -4.66
N GLY A 38 33.28 6.03 -3.59
CA GLY A 38 34.36 5.37 -2.87
C GLY A 38 35.13 6.26 -1.90
N ARG A 39 34.81 7.55 -1.78
CA ARG A 39 35.43 8.44 -0.79
C ARG A 39 35.10 8.00 0.64
N MET A 40 36.08 8.14 1.51
CA MET A 40 35.96 7.88 2.94
C MET A 40 35.87 9.20 3.71
N PHE A 41 34.94 9.29 4.65
CA PHE A 41 34.75 10.43 5.54
C PHE A 41 34.93 10.02 6.99
N CYS A 42 35.53 10.90 7.79
CA CYS A 42 35.77 10.68 9.21
C CYS A 42 34.51 10.90 10.06
N SER A 43 33.52 11.64 9.54
CA SER A 43 32.25 11.93 10.22
C SER A 43 31.09 12.14 9.23
N PRO A 44 29.83 11.97 9.67
CA PRO A 44 28.64 12.34 8.89
C PRO A 44 28.64 13.81 8.46
N GLU A 45 29.06 14.71 9.35
CA GLU A 45 29.10 16.15 9.11
C GLU A 45 30.09 16.51 7.99
N GLU A 46 31.24 15.81 7.93
CA GLU A 46 32.21 15.97 6.85
C GLU A 46 31.62 15.52 5.50
N ALA A 47 30.84 14.44 5.47
CA ALA A 47 30.18 13.99 4.25
C ALA A 47 29.13 15.01 3.76
N VAL A 48 28.37 15.63 4.68
CA VAL A 48 27.41 16.69 4.36
C VAL A 48 28.13 17.96 3.88
N MET A 49 29.23 18.35 4.53
CA MET A 49 30.05 19.48 4.10
C MET A 49 30.64 19.26 2.70
N ALA A 50 31.12 18.05 2.41
CA ALA A 50 31.64 17.71 1.07
C ALA A 50 30.55 17.77 -0.01
N TYR A 51 29.30 17.44 0.35
CA TYR A 51 28.13 17.63 -0.51
C TYR A 51 27.82 19.12 -0.74
N GLU A 52 27.81 19.95 0.31
CA GLU A 52 27.57 21.40 0.21
C GLU A 52 28.64 22.10 -0.65
N LEU A 53 29.89 21.66 -0.56
CA LEU A 53 31.00 22.10 -1.41
C LEU A 53 30.97 21.50 -2.83
N LYS A 54 29.93 20.73 -3.17
CA LYS A 54 29.72 20.06 -4.47
C LYS A 54 30.87 19.14 -4.88
N GLN A 55 31.59 18.60 -3.92
CA GLN A 55 32.66 17.63 -4.17
C GLN A 55 32.14 16.20 -4.31
N VAL A 56 30.98 15.92 -3.72
CA VAL A 56 30.32 14.61 -3.72
C VAL A 56 28.86 14.78 -4.12
N ASP A 57 28.33 13.83 -4.90
CA ASP A 57 26.91 13.76 -5.24
C ASP A 57 26.10 13.16 -4.08
N VAL A 58 24.85 13.60 -3.90
CA VAL A 58 23.96 13.10 -2.84
C VAL A 58 23.68 11.59 -2.97
N ASN A 59 23.77 11.06 -4.18
CA ASN A 59 23.53 9.65 -4.52
C ASN A 59 24.82 8.83 -4.68
N ALA A 60 25.99 9.42 -4.39
CA ALA A 60 27.27 8.71 -4.48
C ALA A 60 27.46 7.74 -3.31
N LYS A 61 27.97 6.54 -3.61
CA LYS A 61 28.36 5.56 -2.60
C LYS A 61 29.63 6.03 -1.90
N VAL A 62 29.55 6.23 -0.59
CA VAL A 62 30.63 6.71 0.26
C VAL A 62 30.77 5.82 1.49
N LYS A 63 31.95 5.87 2.11
CA LYS A 63 32.24 5.20 3.37
C LYS A 63 32.33 6.24 4.48
N VAL A 64 31.54 6.08 5.53
CA VAL A 64 31.54 7.05 6.65
C VAL A 64 31.85 6.33 7.95
N LYS A 65 32.76 6.89 8.73
CA LYS A 65 33.01 6.46 10.10
C LYS A 65 31.90 7.01 11.00
N MET A 66 31.17 6.11 11.65
CA MET A 66 30.15 6.43 12.65
C MET A 66 30.72 6.17 14.04
N GLU A 67 30.58 7.14 14.94
CA GLU A 67 30.98 7.00 16.34
C GLU A 67 29.74 6.97 17.23
N LYS A 68 29.71 6.04 18.18
CA LYS A 68 28.68 5.99 19.23
C LYS A 68 29.34 5.85 20.59
N VAL A 69 28.81 6.57 21.57
CA VAL A 69 29.20 6.42 22.98
C VAL A 69 28.32 5.33 23.59
N LYS A 70 28.93 4.19 23.92
CA LYS A 70 28.25 3.08 24.61
C LYS A 70 29.00 2.80 25.92
N ASP A 71 28.27 2.81 27.03
CA ASP A 71 28.82 2.53 28.37
C ASP A 71 30.09 3.34 28.71
N GLY A 72 30.14 4.61 28.27
CA GLY A 72 31.28 5.51 28.50
C GLY A 72 32.50 5.27 27.61
N LYS A 73 32.43 4.38 26.62
CA LYS A 73 33.49 4.15 25.61
C LYS A 73 33.02 4.56 24.22
N CYS A 74 33.85 5.31 23.49
CA CYS A 74 33.62 5.63 22.09
C CYS A 74 33.97 4.42 21.24
N VAL A 75 32.95 3.79 20.65
CA VAL A 75 33.14 2.71 19.67
C VAL A 75 32.86 3.29 18.28
N SER A 76 33.72 2.95 17.32
CA SER A 76 33.60 3.44 15.95
C SER A 76 33.53 2.30 14.94
N GLY A 77 32.65 2.44 13.95
CA GLY A 77 32.55 1.53 12.81
C GLY A 77 32.49 2.31 11.49
N ILE A 78 32.97 1.70 10.40
CA ILE A 78 32.84 2.27 9.06
C ILE A 78 31.63 1.62 8.39
N ILE A 79 30.74 2.44 7.83
CA ILE A 79 29.57 1.97 7.09
C ILE A 79 29.61 2.42 5.64
N ASP A 80 29.10 1.58 4.75
CA ASP A 80 28.80 1.94 3.36
C ASP A 80 27.45 2.64 3.32
N THR A 81 27.40 3.88 2.84
CA THR A 81 26.16 4.67 2.79
C THR A 81 26.21 5.72 1.66
N THR A 82 25.22 6.62 1.62
CA THR A 82 25.25 7.82 0.77
C THR A 82 25.04 9.08 1.59
N PRO A 83 25.54 10.25 1.13
CA PRO A 83 25.23 11.52 1.80
C PRO A 83 23.72 11.75 1.95
N GLY A 84 22.92 11.38 0.94
CA GLY A 84 21.47 11.52 1.00
C GLY A 84 20.80 10.65 2.07
N LYS A 85 21.26 9.41 2.26
CA LYS A 85 20.77 8.54 3.36
C LYS A 85 21.13 9.10 4.73
N ILE A 86 22.32 9.69 4.89
CA ILE A 86 22.72 10.34 6.15
C ILE A 86 21.74 11.48 6.48
N ILE A 87 21.53 12.40 5.54
CA ILE A 87 20.63 13.56 5.70
C ILE A 87 19.19 13.12 5.98
N PHE A 88 18.74 12.03 5.36
CA PHE A 88 17.41 11.48 5.63
C PHE A 88 17.30 10.89 7.04
N ASN A 89 18.33 10.15 7.49
CA ASN A 89 18.35 9.52 8.80
C ASN A 89 18.47 10.52 9.97
N GLU A 90 19.05 11.71 9.77
CA GLU A 90 19.00 12.81 10.77
C GLU A 90 17.57 13.20 11.15
N SER A 91 16.62 13.02 10.23
CA SER A 91 15.23 13.40 10.43
C SER A 91 14.46 12.35 11.25
N ILE A 92 15.04 11.17 11.45
CA ILE A 92 14.34 9.97 11.91
C ILE A 92 15.01 9.46 13.20
N PRO A 93 14.22 9.16 14.25
CA PRO A 93 14.75 8.52 15.44
C PRO A 93 15.50 7.24 15.08
N GLN A 94 16.76 7.15 15.50
CA GLN A 94 17.61 6.01 15.21
C GLN A 94 17.31 4.87 16.19
N ASP A 95 16.07 4.42 16.32
CA ASP A 95 15.70 3.31 17.20
C ASP A 95 14.38 2.64 16.78
N LEU A 96 14.00 2.73 15.51
CA LEU A 96 12.74 2.19 14.99
C LEU A 96 12.78 0.67 14.76
N GLY A 97 13.94 0.02 14.93
CA GLY A 97 14.07 -1.43 14.85
C GLY A 97 14.01 -1.98 13.42
N PHE A 98 14.31 -1.16 12.40
CA PHE A 98 14.53 -1.68 11.03
C PHE A 98 15.84 -2.47 10.93
N VAL A 99 16.82 -2.06 11.71
CA VAL A 99 18.10 -2.75 11.85
C VAL A 99 18.12 -3.40 13.22
N ASP A 100 18.26 -4.73 13.25
CA ASP A 100 18.47 -5.44 14.50
C ASP A 100 19.87 -5.12 15.04
N ARG A 101 19.91 -4.36 16.14
CA ARG A 101 21.12 -3.92 16.83
C ARG A 101 21.66 -4.94 17.82
N SER A 102 20.97 -6.06 17.98
CA SER A 102 21.47 -7.21 18.76
C SER A 102 22.68 -7.85 18.08
N ILE A 103 22.81 -7.67 16.75
CA ILE A 103 23.96 -8.12 15.97
C ILE A 103 25.06 -7.04 16.01
N PRO A 104 26.29 -7.35 16.49
CA PRO A 104 27.38 -6.36 16.62
C PRO A 104 27.74 -5.63 15.30
N GLU A 105 27.64 -6.31 14.16
CA GLU A 105 27.94 -5.74 12.83
C GLU A 105 26.90 -4.71 12.34
N ASN A 106 25.70 -4.73 12.91
CA ASN A 106 24.59 -3.85 12.54
C ASN A 106 24.48 -2.62 13.46
N GLU A 107 25.29 -2.56 14.51
CA GLU A 107 25.20 -1.54 15.56
C GLU A 107 25.41 -0.10 15.02
N PHE A 108 26.21 0.05 13.96
CA PHE A 108 26.53 1.34 13.34
C PHE A 108 25.72 1.63 12.07
N LYS A 109 24.95 0.67 11.56
CA LYS A 109 24.14 0.88 10.35
C LYS A 109 23.02 1.87 10.64
N LEU A 110 22.73 2.70 9.64
CA LEU A 110 21.58 3.62 9.69
C LEU A 110 20.28 2.81 9.70
N GLU A 111 19.25 3.29 10.41
CA GLU A 111 17.92 2.65 10.40
C GLU A 111 17.40 2.47 8.96
N ILE A 112 17.67 3.44 8.10
CA ILE A 112 17.17 3.45 6.71
C ILE A 112 18.36 3.36 5.76
N ASP A 113 18.61 2.13 5.29
CA ASP A 113 19.58 1.81 4.25
C ASP A 113 18.93 1.34 2.93
N PHE A 114 17.60 1.25 2.89
CA PHE A 114 16.87 0.87 1.69
C PHE A 114 16.30 2.10 0.95
N LEU A 115 15.87 1.88 -0.29
CA LEU A 115 15.19 2.88 -1.10
C LEU A 115 13.81 3.20 -0.52
N VAL A 116 13.57 4.48 -0.24
CA VAL A 116 12.36 4.92 0.45
C VAL A 116 11.24 5.20 -0.56
N ILE A 117 10.33 4.24 -0.69
CA ILE A 117 9.08 4.36 -1.45
C ILE A 117 7.90 4.72 -0.54
N LYS A 118 6.77 5.15 -1.11
CA LYS A 118 5.55 5.51 -0.35
C LYS A 118 5.12 4.46 0.68
N LYS A 119 5.15 3.17 0.32
CA LYS A 119 4.79 2.06 1.23
C LYS A 119 5.72 2.01 2.45
N LYS A 120 7.02 2.14 2.22
CA LYS A 120 8.05 2.14 3.26
C LYS A 120 7.97 3.37 4.17
N LEU A 121 7.60 4.53 3.65
CA LEU A 121 7.30 5.71 4.48
C LEU A 121 6.14 5.44 5.45
N GLY A 122 5.08 4.76 4.98
CA GLY A 122 3.98 4.35 5.86
C GLY A 122 4.45 3.43 7.00
N GLU A 123 5.30 2.45 6.70
CA GLU A 123 5.90 1.56 7.71
C GLU A 123 6.76 2.34 8.73
N ILE A 124 7.59 3.28 8.26
CA ILE A 124 8.44 4.12 9.13
C ILE A 124 7.58 4.94 10.10
N VAL A 125 6.51 5.57 9.60
CA VAL A 125 5.59 6.35 10.43
C VAL A 125 4.88 5.47 11.46
N ASN A 126 4.43 4.28 11.05
CA ASN A 126 3.76 3.35 11.95
C ASN A 126 4.68 2.92 13.10
N ARG A 127 5.93 2.52 12.80
CA ARG A 127 6.89 2.12 13.84
C ARG A 127 7.28 3.27 14.77
N CYS A 128 7.42 4.47 14.23
CA CYS A 128 7.69 5.66 15.05
C CYS A 128 6.52 5.94 16.01
N TYR A 129 5.28 5.81 15.54
CA TYR A 129 4.10 6.02 16.37
C TYR A 129 3.99 4.99 17.49
N MET A 130 4.18 3.71 17.17
CA MET A 130 4.07 2.63 18.15
C MET A 130 5.13 2.74 19.27
N LYS A 131 6.35 3.19 18.93
CA LYS A 131 7.46 3.27 19.89
C LYS A 131 7.52 4.58 20.67
N HIS A 132 7.34 5.73 20.00
CA HIS A 132 7.56 7.05 20.60
C HIS A 132 6.29 7.87 20.81
N GLY A 133 5.14 7.37 20.35
CA GLY A 133 3.86 8.03 20.45
C GLY A 133 3.73 9.27 19.55
N ALA A 134 2.58 9.94 19.65
CA ALA A 134 2.16 10.94 18.68
C ALA A 134 3.09 12.16 18.55
N THR A 135 3.66 12.65 19.65
CA THR A 135 4.43 13.92 19.64
C THR A 135 5.72 13.79 18.84
N GLN A 136 6.52 12.76 19.09
CA GLN A 136 7.77 12.54 18.36
C GLN A 136 7.51 12.19 16.90
N THR A 137 6.47 11.41 16.61
CA THR A 137 6.07 11.13 15.22
C THR A 137 5.68 12.41 14.48
N SER A 138 4.98 13.35 15.12
CA SER A 138 4.63 14.64 14.50
C SER A 138 5.89 15.45 14.16
N ILE A 139 6.87 15.50 15.06
CA ILE A 139 8.15 16.20 14.82
C ILE A 139 8.91 15.53 13.66
N MET A 140 8.97 14.20 13.65
CA MET A 140 9.60 13.43 12.56
C MET A 140 8.93 13.73 11.21
N LEU A 141 7.59 13.73 11.17
CA LEU A 141 6.83 14.02 9.94
C LEU A 141 7.11 15.41 9.40
N ASP A 142 7.22 16.44 10.26
CA ASP A 142 7.56 17.79 9.82
C ASP A 142 8.98 17.89 9.27
N LYS A 143 9.95 17.17 9.86
CA LYS A 143 11.32 17.10 9.33
C LYS A 143 11.36 16.39 7.97
N ILE A 144 10.68 15.24 7.84
CA ILE A 144 10.58 14.51 6.57
C ILE A 144 9.91 15.37 5.49
N LYS A 145 8.83 16.10 5.84
CA LYS A 145 8.16 17.04 4.95
C LYS A 145 9.13 18.11 4.44
N ALA A 146 9.86 18.77 5.35
CA ALA A 146 10.78 19.85 4.99
C ALA A 146 11.92 19.35 4.09
N ARG A 147 12.55 18.23 4.43
CA ARG A 147 13.61 17.62 3.61
C ARG A 147 13.05 17.11 2.28
N GLY A 148 11.89 16.46 2.29
CA GLY A 148 11.22 15.96 1.10
C GLY A 148 10.96 17.07 0.08
N TYR A 149 10.38 18.19 0.49
CA TYR A 149 10.18 19.33 -0.42
C TYR A 149 11.49 19.96 -0.90
N HIS A 150 12.46 20.13 0.00
CA HIS A 150 13.74 20.74 -0.38
C HIS A 150 14.45 19.93 -1.47
N TYR A 151 14.55 18.60 -1.28
CA TYR A 151 15.23 17.73 -2.24
C TYR A 151 14.39 17.40 -3.47
N SER A 152 13.06 17.50 -3.42
CA SER A 152 12.23 17.43 -4.63
C SER A 152 12.43 18.63 -5.53
N THR A 153 12.70 19.81 -4.96
CA THR A 153 13.04 21.00 -5.75
C THR A 153 14.43 20.87 -6.39
N ILE A 154 15.42 20.36 -5.63
CA ILE A 154 16.79 20.17 -6.12
C ILE A 154 16.87 19.08 -7.18
N SER A 155 16.06 18.02 -7.07
CA SER A 155 16.11 16.90 -8.02
C SER A 155 15.75 17.30 -9.45
N GLY A 156 15.13 18.47 -9.67
CA GLY A 156 14.88 19.00 -11.01
C GLY A 156 14.01 18.09 -11.88
N ILE A 157 13.12 17.31 -11.25
CA ILE A 157 12.30 16.32 -11.95
C ILE A 157 11.28 17.05 -12.82
N THR A 158 11.33 16.77 -14.10
CA THR A 158 10.47 17.37 -15.13
C THR A 158 9.84 16.28 -15.98
N VAL A 159 8.86 16.64 -16.80
CA VAL A 159 8.24 15.73 -17.76
C VAL A 159 8.35 16.35 -19.14
N SER A 160 9.02 15.63 -20.05
CA SER A 160 9.15 16.00 -21.45
C SER A 160 8.68 14.86 -22.37
N THR A 161 8.43 15.19 -23.63
CA THR A 161 8.11 14.18 -24.66
C THR A 161 9.28 13.26 -24.97
N SER A 162 10.51 13.67 -24.66
CA SER A 162 11.72 12.86 -24.76
C SER A 162 11.86 11.82 -23.65
N ASP A 163 11.26 12.06 -22.48
CA ASP A 163 11.28 11.08 -21.38
C ASP A 163 10.33 9.91 -21.65
N MET A 164 9.37 10.10 -22.57
CA MET A 164 8.40 9.10 -23.00
C MET A 164 8.96 8.22 -24.12
N VAL A 165 9.81 7.27 -23.75
CA VAL A 165 10.42 6.32 -24.71
C VAL A 165 9.44 5.19 -25.03
N VAL A 166 9.11 5.05 -26.32
CA VAL A 166 8.28 3.94 -26.83
C VAL A 166 9.20 2.75 -27.11
N PRO A 167 8.90 1.54 -26.59
CA PRO A 167 9.77 0.39 -26.79
C PRO A 167 9.65 -0.16 -28.22
N GLU A 168 10.78 -0.39 -28.89
CA GLU A 168 10.83 -1.00 -30.25
C GLU A 168 10.20 -2.40 -30.29
N ALA A 169 10.20 -3.11 -29.16
CA ALA A 169 9.56 -4.42 -29.02
C ALA A 169 8.03 -4.37 -29.26
N LYS A 170 7.41 -3.20 -29.11
CA LYS A 170 5.96 -3.01 -29.27
C LYS A 170 5.45 -3.52 -30.62
N GLU A 171 6.05 -3.10 -31.73
CA GLU A 171 5.58 -3.50 -33.06
C GLU A 171 5.69 -5.01 -33.28
N LYS A 172 6.74 -5.64 -32.74
CA LYS A 172 6.92 -7.10 -32.80
C LYS A 172 5.80 -7.82 -32.05
N LEU A 173 5.47 -7.35 -30.84
CA LEU A 173 4.41 -7.92 -30.00
C LEU A 173 3.02 -7.76 -30.63
N LEU A 174 2.75 -6.60 -31.25
CA LEU A 174 1.49 -6.36 -31.97
C LEU A 174 1.35 -7.31 -33.17
N ASN A 175 2.39 -7.43 -33.99
CA ASN A 175 2.40 -8.32 -35.16
C ASN A 175 2.25 -9.80 -34.79
N GLU A 176 2.86 -10.23 -33.69
CA GLU A 176 2.68 -11.60 -33.18
C GLU A 176 1.22 -11.85 -32.76
N SER A 177 0.61 -10.84 -32.14
CA SER A 177 -0.76 -10.90 -31.65
C SER A 177 -1.77 -10.93 -32.79
N ASP A 178 -1.56 -10.12 -33.83
CA ASP A 178 -2.37 -10.15 -35.06
C ASP A 178 -2.33 -11.53 -35.72
N LYS A 179 -1.14 -12.13 -35.88
CA LYS A 179 -1.00 -13.48 -36.41
C LYS A 179 -1.69 -14.54 -35.56
N ALA A 180 -1.73 -14.36 -34.24
CA ALA A 180 -2.43 -15.26 -33.34
C ALA A 180 -3.96 -15.12 -33.47
N VAL A 181 -4.47 -13.89 -33.56
CA VAL A 181 -5.89 -13.59 -33.78
C VAL A 181 -6.36 -14.16 -35.12
N ASP A 182 -5.58 -13.99 -36.20
CA ASP A 182 -5.88 -14.59 -37.51
C ASP A 182 -6.00 -16.12 -37.46
N LYS A 183 -5.15 -16.79 -36.66
CA LYS A 183 -5.24 -18.24 -36.45
C LYS A 183 -6.51 -18.62 -35.71
N ILE A 184 -6.89 -17.84 -34.69
CA ILE A 184 -8.13 -18.04 -33.93
C ILE A 184 -9.35 -17.87 -34.86
N GLU A 185 -9.35 -16.84 -35.69
CA GLU A 185 -10.43 -16.61 -36.63
C GLU A 185 -10.52 -17.71 -37.70
N LYS A 186 -9.38 -18.21 -38.19
CA LYS A 186 -9.34 -19.38 -39.09
C LYS A 186 -9.89 -20.65 -38.42
N MET A 187 -9.60 -20.87 -37.14
CA MET A 187 -10.17 -22.01 -36.40
C MET A 187 -11.69 -21.89 -36.28
N TYR A 188 -12.20 -20.69 -36.01
CA TYR A 188 -13.64 -20.42 -35.97
C TYR A 188 -14.30 -20.65 -37.34
N ARG A 189 -13.73 -20.10 -38.43
CA ARG A 189 -14.25 -20.29 -39.80
C ARG A 189 -14.25 -21.76 -40.24
N ARG A 190 -13.36 -22.59 -39.69
CA ARG A 190 -13.31 -24.04 -39.94
C ARG A 190 -14.23 -24.85 -39.01
N GLY A 191 -14.92 -24.20 -38.07
CA GLY A 191 -15.85 -24.85 -37.15
C GLY A 191 -15.21 -25.57 -35.96
N PHE A 192 -13.93 -25.32 -35.66
CA PHE A 192 -13.23 -25.99 -34.53
C PHE A 192 -13.56 -25.39 -33.15
N ILE A 193 -14.04 -24.14 -33.11
CA ILE A 193 -14.35 -23.41 -31.87
C ILE A 193 -15.68 -22.67 -32.03
N SER A 194 -16.36 -22.41 -30.92
CA SER A 194 -17.56 -21.58 -30.88
C SER A 194 -17.24 -20.08 -30.94
N GLU A 195 -18.25 -19.25 -31.17
CA GLU A 195 -18.10 -17.78 -31.19
C GLU A 195 -17.73 -17.22 -29.81
N GLU A 196 -18.27 -17.81 -28.73
CA GLU A 196 -17.93 -17.42 -27.35
C GLU A 196 -16.47 -17.75 -27.03
N GLU A 197 -16.00 -18.93 -27.41
CA GLU A 197 -14.58 -19.30 -27.25
C GLU A 197 -13.66 -18.43 -28.09
N ARG A 198 -14.06 -18.10 -29.33
CA ARG A 198 -13.32 -17.16 -30.19
C ARG A 198 -13.17 -15.81 -29.48
N TYR A 199 -14.29 -15.25 -29.01
CA TYR A 199 -14.33 -13.96 -28.32
C TYR A 199 -13.42 -13.93 -27.09
N GLN A 200 -13.52 -14.94 -26.21
CA GLN A 200 -12.69 -15.02 -25.01
C GLN A 200 -11.20 -15.19 -25.34
N ARG A 201 -10.85 -16.00 -26.34
CA ARG A 201 -9.44 -16.18 -26.76
C ARG A 201 -8.84 -14.92 -27.36
N VAL A 202 -9.61 -14.16 -28.14
CA VAL A 202 -9.17 -12.87 -28.71
C VAL A 202 -8.90 -11.87 -27.59
N ILE A 203 -9.80 -11.75 -26.62
CA ILE A 203 -9.61 -10.85 -25.47
C ILE A 203 -8.40 -11.28 -24.64
N ALA A 204 -8.30 -12.56 -24.29
CA ALA A 204 -7.18 -13.07 -23.50
C ALA A 204 -5.83 -12.79 -24.19
N LYS A 205 -5.76 -12.95 -25.52
CA LYS A 205 -4.53 -12.64 -26.28
C LYS A 205 -4.20 -11.15 -26.19
N TRP A 206 -5.17 -10.25 -26.44
CA TRP A 206 -4.93 -8.81 -26.38
C TRP A 206 -4.63 -8.27 -24.98
N THR A 207 -5.26 -8.83 -23.95
CA THR A 207 -4.92 -8.52 -22.56
C THR A 207 -3.47 -8.88 -22.27
N LYS A 208 -3.04 -10.09 -22.65
CA LYS A 208 -1.66 -10.53 -22.50
C LYS A 208 -0.68 -9.63 -23.27
N THR A 209 -0.97 -9.29 -24.53
CA THR A 209 -0.15 -8.38 -25.32
C THR A 209 -0.01 -7.02 -24.66
N THR A 210 -1.10 -6.51 -24.08
CA THR A 210 -1.11 -5.23 -23.36
C THR A 210 -0.21 -5.27 -22.12
N GLU A 211 -0.15 -6.40 -21.42
CA GLU A 211 0.75 -6.61 -20.28
C GLU A 211 2.20 -6.77 -20.73
N ASP A 212 2.47 -7.58 -21.75
CA ASP A 212 3.80 -7.80 -22.32
C ASP A 212 4.42 -6.48 -22.82
N VAL A 213 3.62 -5.61 -23.46
CA VAL A 213 4.04 -4.26 -23.88
C VAL A 213 4.36 -3.39 -22.67
N ALA A 214 3.59 -3.50 -21.58
CA ALA A 214 3.84 -2.73 -20.36
C ALA A 214 5.14 -3.16 -19.66
N ASP A 215 5.44 -4.45 -19.66
CA ASP A 215 6.68 -5.00 -19.12
C ASP A 215 7.89 -4.60 -19.96
N ALA A 216 7.77 -4.71 -21.29
CA ALA A 216 8.81 -4.25 -22.22
C ALA A 216 9.10 -2.75 -22.06
N LEU A 217 8.06 -1.93 -21.84
CA LEU A 217 8.20 -0.50 -21.59
C LEU A 217 8.94 -0.23 -20.28
N MET A 218 8.52 -0.86 -19.18
CA MET A 218 9.16 -0.66 -17.87
C MET A 218 10.60 -1.16 -17.85
N GLY A 219 10.93 -2.22 -18.60
CA GLY A 219 12.29 -2.72 -18.75
C GLY A 219 13.20 -1.85 -19.62
N ASN A 220 12.64 -0.98 -20.47
CA ASN A 220 13.39 -0.08 -21.35
C ASN A 220 13.75 1.24 -20.66
N LEU A 221 12.96 1.68 -19.68
CA LEU A 221 13.18 2.94 -18.97
C LEU A 221 14.39 2.87 -18.03
N ASP A 222 15.26 3.87 -18.10
CA ASP A 222 16.33 4.06 -17.12
C ASP A 222 15.77 4.38 -15.72
N LYS A 223 16.48 3.96 -14.68
CA LYS A 223 16.09 4.17 -13.27
C LYS A 223 16.02 5.65 -12.90
N PHE A 224 16.80 6.49 -13.56
CA PHE A 224 16.81 7.94 -13.36
C PHE A 224 15.86 8.69 -14.32
N ASN A 225 15.09 7.98 -15.15
CA ASN A 225 14.05 8.63 -15.94
C ASN A 225 12.97 9.21 -14.99
N PRO A 226 12.60 10.49 -15.11
CA PRO A 226 11.57 11.13 -14.30
C PRO A 226 10.25 10.35 -14.20
N ILE A 227 9.78 9.79 -15.32
CA ILE A 227 8.53 9.05 -15.40
C ILE A 227 8.63 7.75 -14.60
N PHE A 228 9.77 7.05 -14.71
CA PHE A 228 10.05 5.85 -13.95
C PHE A 228 10.12 6.16 -12.45
N MET A 229 10.88 7.19 -12.05
CA MET A 229 11.02 7.59 -10.65
C MET A 229 9.68 7.94 -10.01
N MET A 230 8.79 8.65 -10.71
CA MET A 230 7.47 9.00 -10.19
C MET A 230 6.59 7.77 -9.91
N ALA A 231 6.61 6.78 -10.80
CA ALA A 231 5.82 5.57 -10.64
C ALA A 231 6.43 4.57 -9.64
N ASP A 232 7.75 4.37 -9.68
CA ASP A 232 8.44 3.45 -8.76
C ASP A 232 8.40 3.96 -7.31
N SER A 233 8.57 5.27 -7.11
CA SER A 233 8.41 5.87 -5.78
C SER A 233 6.98 5.79 -5.24
N GLY A 234 5.98 5.61 -6.11
CA GLY A 234 4.57 5.68 -5.77
C GLY A 234 4.10 7.11 -5.47
N ALA A 235 4.86 8.13 -5.87
CA ALA A 235 4.52 9.54 -5.69
C ALA A 235 3.35 9.95 -6.60
N ARG A 236 3.47 9.66 -7.90
CA ARG A 236 2.48 9.94 -8.95
C ARG A 236 2.66 8.94 -10.09
N GLY A 237 1.56 8.49 -10.69
CA GLY A 237 1.67 7.54 -11.80
C GLY A 237 1.55 6.09 -11.35
N SER A 238 0.83 5.29 -12.12
CA SER A 238 0.85 3.83 -12.03
C SER A 238 1.48 3.23 -13.29
N LYS A 239 1.92 1.97 -13.20
CA LYS A 239 2.33 1.18 -14.38
C LYS A 239 1.25 1.20 -15.48
N SER A 240 -0.02 1.16 -15.09
CA SER A 240 -1.15 1.25 -16.04
C SER A 240 -1.28 2.61 -16.72
N GLN A 241 -0.95 3.72 -16.05
CA GLN A 241 -0.96 5.06 -16.63
C GLN A 241 0.23 5.28 -17.58
N ILE A 242 1.43 4.83 -17.20
CA ILE A 242 2.62 4.90 -18.08
C ILE A 242 2.38 4.07 -19.34
N LYS A 243 1.79 2.89 -19.20
CA LYS A 243 1.39 2.03 -20.33
C LYS A 243 0.50 2.78 -21.33
N GLN A 244 -0.46 3.58 -20.88
CA GLN A 244 -1.31 4.36 -21.78
C GLN A 244 -0.58 5.53 -22.45
N LEU A 245 0.41 6.12 -21.76
CA LEU A 245 1.17 7.25 -22.26
C LEU A 245 2.11 6.85 -23.41
N ALA A 246 2.89 5.78 -23.25
CA ALA A 246 3.96 5.42 -24.19
C ALA A 246 3.94 3.95 -24.67
N GLY A 247 3.00 3.13 -24.21
CA GLY A 247 2.85 1.73 -24.61
C GLY A 247 1.69 1.54 -25.57
N MET A 248 0.53 1.18 -25.04
CA MET A 248 -0.74 1.11 -25.77
C MET A 248 -1.90 1.29 -24.81
N ARG A 249 -3.03 1.78 -25.29
CA ARG A 249 -4.20 1.98 -24.43
C ARG A 249 -4.93 0.67 -24.11
N GLY A 250 -4.96 -0.27 -25.06
CA GLY A 250 -5.53 -1.60 -24.86
C GLY A 250 -7.02 -1.70 -25.19
N LEU A 251 -7.69 -2.69 -24.59
CA LEU A 251 -9.10 -2.98 -24.80
C LEU A 251 -10.01 -2.01 -24.03
N MET A 252 -11.18 -1.72 -24.60
CA MET A 252 -12.20 -0.84 -24.04
C MET A 252 -13.53 -1.57 -23.87
N ALA A 253 -14.28 -1.22 -22.83
CA ALA A 253 -15.65 -1.67 -22.64
C ALA A 253 -16.66 -0.76 -23.38
N ASN A 254 -17.68 -1.37 -23.97
CA ASN A 254 -18.84 -0.67 -24.50
C ASN A 254 -19.76 -0.18 -23.36
N PRO A 255 -20.80 0.64 -23.64
CA PRO A 255 -21.73 1.12 -22.61
C PRO A 255 -22.43 -0.01 -21.85
N SER A 256 -22.70 -1.14 -22.49
CA SER A 256 -23.30 -2.33 -21.88
C SER A 256 -22.32 -3.11 -20.99
N GLY A 257 -21.04 -2.78 -20.97
CA GLY A 257 -19.99 -3.48 -20.20
C GLY A 257 -19.27 -4.61 -20.95
N LYS A 258 -19.67 -4.92 -22.19
CA LYS A 258 -18.98 -5.90 -23.03
C LYS A 258 -17.69 -5.30 -23.61
N ILE A 259 -16.61 -6.06 -23.57
CA ILE A 259 -15.31 -5.63 -24.10
C ILE A 259 -15.36 -5.62 -25.63
N ILE A 260 -14.92 -4.52 -26.23
CA ILE A 260 -14.80 -4.35 -27.68
C ILE A 260 -13.56 -5.11 -28.15
N GLU A 261 -13.72 -5.97 -29.16
CA GLU A 261 -12.64 -6.85 -29.65
C GLU A 261 -11.51 -6.11 -30.35
N LEU A 262 -11.79 -4.91 -30.89
CA LEU A 262 -10.80 -4.06 -31.54
C LEU A 262 -10.03 -3.25 -30.47
N PRO A 263 -8.74 -3.57 -30.21
CA PRO A 263 -7.95 -2.83 -29.24
C PRO A 263 -7.50 -1.48 -29.80
N ILE A 264 -7.25 -0.53 -28.91
CA ILE A 264 -6.55 0.72 -29.24
C ILE A 264 -5.05 0.43 -29.17
N ARG A 265 -4.40 0.43 -30.34
CA ARG A 265 -2.98 0.07 -30.51
C ARG A 265 -2.06 1.25 -30.20
N SER A 266 -2.55 2.44 -30.48
CA SER A 266 -1.81 3.68 -30.29
C SER A 266 -1.76 4.09 -28.81
N SER A 267 -0.68 4.78 -28.45
CA SER A 267 -0.51 5.44 -27.16
C SER A 267 -0.79 6.94 -27.29
N PHE A 268 -0.92 7.64 -26.16
CA PHE A 268 -1.08 9.11 -26.20
C PHE A 268 0.13 9.82 -26.80
N ARG A 269 1.33 9.24 -26.70
CA ARG A 269 2.56 9.79 -27.29
C ARG A 269 2.57 9.69 -28.82
N GLU A 270 1.98 8.63 -29.37
CA GLU A 270 1.86 8.42 -30.82
C GLU A 270 0.65 9.16 -31.40
N GLY A 271 -0.39 9.38 -30.61
CA GLY A 271 -1.66 9.96 -31.03
C GLY A 271 -2.70 8.88 -31.33
N LEU A 272 -3.98 9.20 -31.11
CA LEU A 272 -5.09 8.29 -31.35
C LEU A 272 -5.76 8.63 -32.68
N ASP A 273 -6.11 7.61 -33.46
CA ASP A 273 -6.97 7.81 -34.64
C ASP A 273 -8.40 8.19 -34.22
N VAL A 274 -9.18 8.76 -35.14
CA VAL A 274 -10.56 9.22 -34.90
C VAL A 274 -11.44 8.09 -34.37
N LEU A 275 -11.31 6.88 -34.93
CA LEU A 275 -12.07 5.72 -34.48
C LEU A 275 -11.64 5.28 -33.07
N GLU A 276 -10.33 5.22 -32.81
CA GLU A 276 -9.78 4.86 -31.50
C GLU A 276 -10.23 5.87 -30.42
N TYR A 277 -10.18 7.16 -30.74
CA TYR A 277 -10.66 8.22 -29.86
C TYR A 277 -12.16 8.07 -29.58
N PHE A 278 -12.98 7.88 -30.62
CA PHE A 278 -14.43 7.69 -30.48
C PHE A 278 -14.78 6.49 -29.59
N ILE A 279 -14.12 5.35 -29.79
CA ILE A 279 -14.29 4.16 -28.95
C ILE A 279 -13.95 4.47 -27.48
N SER A 280 -12.86 5.19 -27.23
CA SER A 280 -12.43 5.55 -25.86
C SER A 280 -13.45 6.42 -25.10
N THR A 281 -14.30 7.17 -25.81
CA THR A 281 -15.29 8.05 -25.16
C THR A 281 -16.42 7.30 -24.45
N HIS A 282 -16.76 6.08 -24.91
CA HIS A 282 -17.85 5.30 -24.32
C HIS A 282 -17.56 4.92 -22.87
N GLY A 283 -16.35 4.37 -22.62
CA GLY A 283 -15.90 4.01 -21.28
C GLY A 283 -15.77 5.21 -20.35
N ALA A 284 -15.23 6.34 -20.86
CA ALA A 284 -15.09 7.56 -20.08
C ALA A 284 -16.43 8.17 -19.64
N ARG A 285 -17.42 8.23 -20.55
CA ARG A 285 -18.76 8.74 -20.22
C ARG A 285 -19.49 7.86 -19.21
N LYS A 286 -19.41 6.54 -19.38
CA LYS A 286 -19.98 5.58 -18.41
C LYS A 286 -19.35 5.76 -17.04
N GLY A 287 -18.02 5.88 -16.95
CA GLY A 287 -17.31 6.11 -15.69
C GLY A 287 -17.78 7.39 -14.98
N ASN A 288 -17.94 8.50 -15.72
CA ASN A 288 -18.44 9.75 -15.16
C ASN A 288 -19.89 9.64 -14.65
N ALA A 289 -20.77 8.97 -15.40
CA ALA A 289 -22.15 8.75 -14.99
C ALA A 289 -22.26 7.84 -13.76
N ASP A 290 -21.54 6.72 -13.75
CA ASP A 290 -21.49 5.78 -12.63
C ASP A 290 -20.98 6.47 -11.36
N THR A 291 -19.98 7.35 -11.48
CA THR A 291 -19.44 8.11 -10.34
C THR A 291 -20.52 9.01 -9.73
N ALA A 292 -21.28 9.72 -10.56
CA ALA A 292 -22.34 10.60 -10.09
C ALA A 292 -23.49 9.83 -9.42
N LEU A 293 -23.90 8.70 -9.98
CA LEU A 293 -25.02 7.90 -9.47
C LEU A 293 -24.65 7.13 -8.19
N LYS A 294 -23.54 6.37 -8.22
CA LYS A 294 -23.18 5.44 -7.14
C LYS A 294 -22.70 6.14 -5.85
N THR A 295 -22.41 7.43 -5.91
CA THR A 295 -22.12 8.24 -4.71
C THR A 295 -23.34 8.34 -3.80
N ALA A 296 -24.54 8.45 -4.38
CA ALA A 296 -25.78 8.52 -3.61
C ALA A 296 -26.07 7.20 -2.87
N ASP A 297 -25.87 6.07 -3.54
CA ASP A 297 -26.10 4.72 -2.97
C ASP A 297 -25.19 4.47 -1.76
N SER A 298 -23.88 4.76 -1.90
CA SER A 298 -22.94 4.62 -0.78
C SER A 298 -23.25 5.57 0.38
N GLY A 299 -23.67 6.80 0.10
CA GLY A 299 -24.09 7.74 1.14
C GLY A 299 -25.33 7.24 1.89
N TYR A 300 -26.26 6.63 1.18
CA TYR A 300 -27.46 6.04 1.76
C TYR A 300 -27.15 4.81 2.64
N LEU A 301 -26.27 3.91 2.19
CA LEU A 301 -25.78 2.80 3.01
C LEU A 301 -25.12 3.31 4.29
N THR A 302 -24.24 4.31 4.18
CA THR A 302 -23.54 4.88 5.34
C THR A 302 -24.51 5.47 6.36
N ARG A 303 -25.54 6.19 5.89
CA ARG A 303 -26.60 6.72 6.76
C ARG A 303 -27.31 5.60 7.52
N ARG A 304 -27.72 4.52 6.83
CA ARG A 304 -28.39 3.37 7.47
C ARG A 304 -27.49 2.67 8.50
N LEU A 305 -26.21 2.51 8.19
CA LEU A 305 -25.24 1.93 9.13
C LEU A 305 -25.12 2.78 10.40
N VAL A 306 -25.08 4.11 10.27
CA VAL A 306 -25.05 5.02 11.43
C VAL A 306 -26.36 4.92 12.23
N ASP A 307 -27.52 4.95 11.57
CA ASP A 307 -28.82 4.86 12.24
C ASP A 307 -28.96 3.58 13.10
N VAL A 308 -28.42 2.44 12.63
CA VAL A 308 -28.46 1.16 13.36
C VAL A 308 -27.43 1.08 14.49
N SER A 309 -26.28 1.74 14.35
CA SER A 309 -25.13 1.56 15.26
C SER A 309 -24.87 2.72 16.20
N GLN A 310 -25.59 3.84 16.09
CA GLN A 310 -25.33 5.07 16.86
C GLN A 310 -25.32 4.88 18.39
N ASP A 311 -26.12 3.93 18.92
CA ASP A 311 -26.24 3.69 20.36
C ASP A 311 -25.17 2.72 20.91
N VAL A 312 -24.26 2.22 20.06
CA VAL A 312 -23.21 1.28 20.46
C VAL A 312 -22.00 2.04 20.99
N ILE A 313 -21.93 2.16 22.32
CA ILE A 313 -20.90 2.89 23.08
C ILE A 313 -20.21 1.93 24.05
N VAL A 314 -18.93 2.16 24.39
CA VAL A 314 -18.25 1.43 25.46
C VAL A 314 -18.79 1.88 26.83
N ARG A 315 -19.42 0.98 27.59
CA ARG A 315 -20.10 1.34 28.87
C ARG A 315 -19.41 0.85 30.14
N GLU A 316 -18.66 -0.24 30.06
CA GLU A 316 -18.05 -0.90 31.21
C GLU A 316 -16.69 -1.50 30.82
N GLU A 317 -15.84 -1.81 31.79
CA GLU A 317 -14.52 -2.41 31.51
C GLU A 317 -14.63 -3.90 31.12
N ASP A 318 -15.44 -4.66 31.87
CA ASP A 318 -15.59 -6.10 31.72
C ASP A 318 -17.05 -6.51 31.96
N CYS A 319 -17.62 -7.29 31.03
CA CYS A 319 -18.98 -7.83 31.12
C CYS A 319 -19.06 -9.18 31.85
N GLY A 320 -17.92 -9.73 32.31
CA GLY A 320 -17.85 -11.01 33.01
C GLY A 320 -18.10 -12.24 32.13
N THR A 321 -18.07 -12.10 30.81
CA THR A 321 -18.22 -13.24 29.89
C THR A 321 -16.99 -14.15 29.95
N HIS A 322 -17.22 -15.47 29.93
CA HIS A 322 -16.17 -16.48 29.75
C HIS A 322 -16.23 -17.13 28.36
N GLU A 323 -17.20 -16.71 27.54
CA GLU A 323 -17.31 -17.15 26.15
C GLU A 323 -16.35 -16.36 25.28
N GLY A 324 -15.51 -17.08 24.55
CA GLY A 324 -14.61 -16.51 23.57
C GLY A 324 -14.99 -16.90 22.15
N TYR A 325 -14.46 -16.15 21.20
CA TYR A 325 -14.59 -16.38 19.77
C TYR A 325 -13.29 -16.99 19.24
N ASP A 326 -13.43 -18.09 18.51
CA ASP A 326 -12.30 -18.79 17.91
C ASP A 326 -11.83 -18.06 16.65
N ILE A 327 -10.59 -17.60 16.65
CA ILE A 327 -9.95 -16.95 15.50
C ILE A 327 -8.91 -17.86 14.87
N THR A 328 -8.94 -17.89 13.54
CA THR A 328 -7.94 -18.48 12.66
C THR A 328 -7.51 -17.45 11.62
N GLU A 329 -6.39 -17.70 10.95
CA GLU A 329 -6.05 -17.03 9.69
C GLU A 329 -7.20 -17.16 8.67
N ILE A 330 -7.43 -16.12 7.87
CA ILE A 330 -8.44 -16.13 6.80
C ILE A 330 -7.71 -16.43 5.49
N LYS A 331 -8.04 -17.56 4.86
CA LYS A 331 -7.44 -18.01 3.60
C LYS A 331 -8.52 -18.19 2.54
N GLU A 332 -8.25 -17.70 1.34
CA GLU A 332 -9.04 -17.99 0.14
C GLU A 332 -8.17 -18.80 -0.82
N GLY A 333 -8.43 -20.12 -0.88
CA GLY A 333 -7.54 -21.05 -1.56
C GLY A 333 -6.14 -21.10 -0.92
N ASN A 334 -5.13 -20.68 -1.68
CA ASN A 334 -3.73 -20.62 -1.21
C ASN A 334 -3.31 -19.21 -0.76
N GLU A 335 -4.15 -18.19 -0.95
CA GLU A 335 -3.82 -16.81 -0.63
C GLU A 335 -4.29 -16.49 0.79
N VAL A 336 -3.37 -15.99 1.62
CA VAL A 336 -3.67 -15.55 2.98
C VAL A 336 -4.17 -14.12 2.89
N ILE A 337 -5.45 -13.90 3.21
CA ILE A 337 -6.06 -12.57 3.17
C ILE A 337 -5.68 -11.78 4.42
N GLU A 338 -5.84 -12.40 5.60
CA GLU A 338 -5.46 -11.82 6.89
C GLU A 338 -4.66 -12.84 7.70
N SER A 339 -3.51 -12.40 8.22
CA SER A 339 -2.66 -13.22 9.09
C SER A 339 -3.27 -13.38 10.47
N LEU A 340 -2.76 -14.35 11.24
CA LEU A 340 -3.23 -14.54 12.62
C LEU A 340 -2.76 -13.37 13.51
N SER A 341 -1.54 -12.87 13.30
CA SER A 341 -0.98 -11.74 14.06
C SER A 341 -1.81 -10.47 13.92
N GLU A 342 -2.25 -10.12 12.70
CA GLU A 342 -3.07 -8.94 12.45
C GLU A 342 -4.42 -9.03 13.17
N ARG A 343 -5.04 -10.21 13.20
CA ARG A 343 -6.34 -10.41 13.87
C ARG A 343 -6.24 -10.44 15.40
N LEU A 344 -5.10 -10.86 15.94
CA LEU A 344 -4.87 -10.95 17.39
C LEU A 344 -4.44 -9.62 18.01
N THR A 345 -3.73 -8.78 17.25
CA THR A 345 -3.19 -7.51 17.75
C THR A 345 -4.31 -6.62 18.31
N GLY A 346 -4.16 -6.18 19.55
CA GLY A 346 -5.11 -5.29 20.20
C GLY A 346 -6.35 -5.97 20.78
N ARG A 347 -6.37 -7.31 20.87
CA ARG A 347 -7.47 -8.09 21.47
C ARG A 347 -7.08 -8.66 22.83
N TYR A 348 -8.07 -9.17 23.57
CA TYR A 348 -7.86 -9.87 24.84
C TYR A 348 -8.00 -11.39 24.66
N SER A 349 -7.14 -12.17 25.31
CA SER A 349 -7.25 -13.63 25.37
C SER A 349 -8.48 -14.06 26.20
N ALA A 350 -9.26 -15.03 25.70
CA ALA A 350 -10.36 -15.63 26.48
C ALA A 350 -9.90 -16.86 27.28
N GLU A 351 -8.82 -17.50 26.86
CA GLU A 351 -8.20 -18.68 27.46
C GLU A 351 -6.68 -18.51 27.53
N ASP A 352 -6.02 -19.31 28.36
CA ASP A 352 -4.57 -19.37 28.43
C ASP A 352 -3.99 -19.90 27.12
N ILE A 353 -3.21 -19.08 26.43
CA ILE A 353 -2.53 -19.48 25.20
C ILE A 353 -1.24 -20.19 25.59
N LYS A 354 -1.14 -21.48 25.25
CA LYS A 354 0.02 -22.33 25.56
C LYS A 354 0.87 -22.55 24.32
N ASP A 355 2.18 -22.66 24.51
CA ASP A 355 3.07 -23.10 23.45
C ASP A 355 2.78 -24.59 23.13
N PRO A 356 2.49 -24.92 21.86
CA PRO A 356 2.23 -26.30 21.44
C PRO A 356 3.43 -27.25 21.63
N LYS A 357 4.66 -26.74 21.73
CA LYS A 357 5.88 -27.55 21.89
C LYS A 357 6.29 -27.75 23.35
N THR A 358 6.24 -26.69 24.15
CA THR A 358 6.73 -26.71 25.54
C THR A 358 5.61 -26.84 26.58
N GLY A 359 4.37 -26.50 26.21
CA GLY A 359 3.23 -26.49 27.14
C GLY A 359 3.21 -25.30 28.11
N GLU A 360 4.19 -24.39 28.03
CA GLU A 360 4.24 -23.17 28.84
C GLU A 360 3.13 -22.19 28.44
N VAL A 361 2.56 -21.49 29.42
CA VAL A 361 1.54 -20.46 29.19
C VAL A 361 2.25 -19.18 28.72
N LEU A 362 2.05 -18.81 27.46
CA LEU A 362 2.61 -17.62 26.83
C LEU A 362 1.83 -16.37 27.21
N VAL A 363 0.50 -16.48 27.13
CA VAL A 363 -0.42 -15.37 27.40
C VAL A 363 -1.50 -15.90 28.33
N PRO A 364 -1.53 -15.45 29.59
CA PRO A 364 -2.60 -15.79 30.51
C PRO A 364 -3.96 -15.30 30.01
N LYS A 365 -5.03 -15.90 30.50
CA LYS A 365 -6.40 -15.45 30.28
C LYS A 365 -6.59 -13.97 30.64
N ASP A 366 -7.45 -13.29 29.89
CA ASP A 366 -7.80 -11.86 30.07
C ASP A 366 -6.60 -10.91 29.93
N THR A 367 -5.57 -11.32 29.20
CA THR A 367 -4.40 -10.49 28.92
C THR A 367 -4.54 -9.80 27.56
N TYR A 368 -4.12 -8.54 27.50
CA TYR A 368 -4.08 -7.76 26.27
C TYR A 368 -2.93 -8.23 25.38
N ILE A 369 -3.22 -8.48 24.10
CA ILE A 369 -2.24 -8.98 23.13
C ILE A 369 -1.64 -7.81 22.37
N ASP A 370 -0.40 -7.47 22.71
CA ASP A 370 0.42 -6.48 21.98
C ASP A 370 0.95 -7.05 20.65
N PHE A 371 1.40 -6.16 19.76
CA PHE A 371 1.97 -6.52 18.45
C PHE A 371 3.12 -7.54 18.54
N GLU A 372 4.06 -7.35 19.48
CA GLU A 372 5.17 -8.29 19.68
C GLU A 372 4.70 -9.66 20.20
N MET A 373 3.66 -9.69 21.04
CA MET A 373 3.09 -10.94 21.53
C MET A 373 2.35 -11.68 20.41
N ALA A 374 1.61 -10.96 19.57
CA ALA A 374 0.91 -11.52 18.41
C ALA A 374 1.89 -12.21 17.44
N HIS A 375 3.03 -11.57 17.15
CA HIS A 375 4.08 -12.18 16.32
C HIS A 375 4.71 -13.42 16.97
N LYS A 376 5.01 -13.38 18.28
CA LYS A 376 5.52 -14.55 19.00
C LYS A 376 4.54 -15.73 18.94
N ILE A 377 3.23 -15.48 19.05
CA ILE A 377 2.19 -16.53 18.94
C ILE A 377 2.18 -17.15 17.54
N GLU A 378 2.31 -16.32 16.51
CA GLU A 378 2.34 -16.77 15.11
C GLU A 378 3.62 -17.56 14.79
N ASP A 379 4.79 -17.10 15.26
CA ASP A 379 6.09 -17.76 15.06
C ASP A 379 6.17 -19.16 15.70
N LEU A 380 5.42 -19.37 16.78
CA LEU A 380 5.30 -20.67 17.45
C LEU A 380 4.39 -21.65 16.70
N GLY A 381 3.70 -21.20 15.64
CA GLY A 381 2.86 -22.03 14.78
C GLY A 381 1.48 -22.35 15.36
N VAL A 382 0.99 -21.53 16.31
CA VAL A 382 -0.37 -21.66 16.83
C VAL A 382 -1.37 -21.30 15.73
N LYS A 383 -2.30 -22.20 15.41
CA LYS A 383 -3.26 -22.00 14.29
C LYS A 383 -4.60 -21.43 14.72
N LYS A 384 -4.97 -21.64 15.98
CA LYS A 384 -6.30 -21.32 16.51
C LYS A 384 -6.15 -20.74 17.90
N VAL A 385 -6.72 -19.56 18.11
CA VAL A 385 -6.68 -18.85 19.40
C VAL A 385 -8.08 -18.37 19.74
N LYS A 386 -8.47 -18.54 21.01
CA LYS A 386 -9.75 -18.05 21.51
C LYS A 386 -9.59 -16.67 22.13
N ILE A 387 -10.26 -15.68 21.55
CA ILE A 387 -10.20 -14.28 22.02
C ILE A 387 -11.55 -13.81 22.54
N ARG A 388 -11.54 -12.71 23.31
CA ARG A 388 -12.76 -11.97 23.61
C ARG A 388 -13.18 -11.16 22.39
N SER A 389 -14.48 -11.14 22.11
CA SER A 389 -15.04 -10.45 20.95
C SER A 389 -16.36 -9.75 21.33
N VAL A 390 -16.74 -8.77 20.52
CA VAL A 390 -18.04 -8.10 20.60
C VAL A 390 -19.20 -9.06 20.37
N PHE A 391 -19.00 -10.16 19.62
CA PHE A 391 -20.02 -11.18 19.39
C PHE A 391 -20.46 -11.94 20.66
N THR A 392 -19.57 -12.07 21.65
CA THR A 392 -19.84 -12.80 22.90
C THR A 392 -19.98 -11.87 24.11
N CYS A 393 -20.09 -10.56 23.87
CA CYS A 393 -20.20 -9.55 24.92
C CYS A 393 -21.59 -9.60 25.58
N ARG A 394 -21.63 -9.63 26.92
CA ARG A 394 -22.87 -9.70 27.71
C ARG A 394 -23.35 -8.35 28.27
N SER A 395 -22.75 -7.24 27.82
CA SER A 395 -23.21 -5.90 28.19
C SER A 395 -24.63 -5.66 27.66
N ARG A 396 -25.50 -5.07 28.48
CA ARG A 396 -26.91 -4.81 28.11
C ARG A 396 -27.07 -3.73 27.05
N HIS A 397 -26.21 -2.71 27.09
CA HIS A 397 -26.23 -1.59 26.16
C HIS A 397 -24.80 -1.29 25.71
N GLY A 398 -24.53 -1.43 24.42
CA GLY A 398 -23.20 -1.22 23.86
C GLY A 398 -22.26 -2.39 24.10
N VAL A 399 -20.99 -2.11 24.41
CA VAL A 399 -19.95 -3.14 24.58
C VAL A 399 -19.06 -2.83 25.79
N CYS A 400 -18.34 -3.84 26.28
CA CYS A 400 -17.31 -3.63 27.30
C CYS A 400 -15.92 -3.44 26.67
N ALA A 401 -15.02 -2.76 27.40
CA ALA A 401 -13.69 -2.43 26.92
C ALA A 401 -12.85 -3.67 26.59
N LYS A 402 -12.92 -4.74 27.40
CA LYS A 402 -12.17 -5.98 27.13
C LYS A 402 -12.68 -6.77 25.92
N CYS A 403 -13.99 -6.76 25.65
CA CYS A 403 -14.54 -7.42 24.45
C CYS A 403 -14.26 -6.62 23.17
N TYR A 404 -14.10 -5.30 23.27
CA TYR A 404 -13.69 -4.47 22.15
C TYR A 404 -12.17 -4.52 21.92
N GLY A 405 -11.37 -4.23 22.94
CA GLY A 405 -9.91 -4.28 22.89
C GLY A 405 -9.25 -2.91 22.69
N MET A 406 -8.60 -2.73 21.54
CA MET A 406 -7.81 -1.54 21.20
C MET A 406 -8.64 -0.49 20.46
N ASN A 407 -8.46 0.78 20.82
CA ASN A 407 -8.85 1.91 19.99
C ASN A 407 -7.83 2.10 18.85
N MET A 408 -8.28 1.85 17.62
CA MET A 408 -7.45 1.94 16.41
C MET A 408 -6.93 3.36 16.12
N ALA A 409 -7.60 4.41 16.59
CA ALA A 409 -7.18 5.79 16.37
C ALA A 409 -5.96 6.18 17.23
N THR A 410 -5.78 5.53 18.38
CA THR A 410 -4.74 5.85 19.36
C THR A 410 -3.74 4.71 19.58
N ALA A 411 -4.03 3.51 19.06
CA ALA A 411 -3.31 2.27 19.32
C ALA A 411 -3.17 1.93 20.81
N LYS A 412 -4.12 2.40 21.63
CA LYS A 412 -4.19 2.14 23.06
C LYS A 412 -5.46 1.37 23.41
N LYS A 413 -5.54 0.86 24.63
CA LYS A 413 -6.78 0.28 25.17
C LYS A 413 -7.91 1.31 25.05
N ILE A 414 -9.10 0.82 24.72
CA ILE A 414 -10.25 1.69 24.52
C ILE A 414 -10.75 2.28 25.85
N ASP A 415 -11.14 3.56 25.82
CA ASP A 415 -11.70 4.26 26.98
C ASP A 415 -13.24 4.08 27.08
N ILE A 416 -13.76 4.19 28.30
CA ILE A 416 -15.21 4.18 28.54
C ILE A 416 -15.83 5.46 27.98
N GLY A 417 -16.95 5.32 27.26
CA GLY A 417 -17.67 6.42 26.63
C GLY A 417 -17.37 6.59 25.13
N GLU A 418 -16.48 5.78 24.55
CA GLU A 418 -16.21 5.84 23.10
C GLU A 418 -17.39 5.33 22.25
N SER A 419 -17.78 6.12 21.25
CA SER A 419 -18.86 5.80 20.30
C SER A 419 -18.39 4.88 19.17
N VAL A 420 -18.07 3.64 19.51
CA VAL A 420 -17.51 2.65 18.58
C VAL A 420 -18.44 2.27 17.43
N GLY A 421 -19.76 2.37 17.61
CA GLY A 421 -20.75 2.11 16.56
C GLY A 421 -20.65 3.10 15.39
N ILE A 422 -20.61 4.40 15.70
CA ILE A 422 -20.44 5.45 14.68
C ILE A 422 -19.11 5.28 13.94
N ILE A 423 -18.02 4.97 14.68
CA ILE A 423 -16.70 4.74 14.09
C ILE A 423 -16.74 3.54 13.13
N ALA A 424 -17.38 2.44 13.51
CA ALA A 424 -17.53 1.26 12.66
C ALA A 424 -18.35 1.57 11.40
N ALA A 425 -19.48 2.28 11.54
CA ALA A 425 -20.33 2.66 10.42
C ALA A 425 -19.59 3.54 9.40
N GLN A 426 -18.84 4.55 9.87
CA GLN A 426 -18.02 5.40 8.99
C GLN A 426 -16.87 4.61 8.35
N SER A 427 -16.24 3.72 9.10
CA SER A 427 -15.13 2.90 8.61
C SER A 427 -15.54 1.91 7.52
N ILE A 428 -16.81 1.48 7.50
CA ILE A 428 -17.40 0.65 6.44
C ILE A 428 -17.93 1.52 5.29
N GLY A 429 -18.57 2.64 5.62
CA GLY A 429 -19.20 3.54 4.64
C GLY A 429 -18.22 4.28 3.73
N GLU A 430 -17.14 4.83 4.29
CA GLU A 430 -16.14 5.60 3.52
C GLU A 430 -15.49 4.76 2.40
N PRO A 431 -15.00 3.52 2.65
CA PRO A 431 -14.56 2.64 1.58
C PRO A 431 -15.64 2.31 0.57
N GLY A 432 -16.91 2.20 0.98
CA GLY A 432 -18.04 2.01 0.07
C GLY A 432 -18.11 3.09 -1.01
N THR A 433 -17.89 4.36 -0.63
CA THR A 433 -17.90 5.48 -1.59
C THR A 433 -16.63 5.47 -2.43
N GLN A 434 -15.50 5.04 -1.86
CA GLN A 434 -14.26 4.90 -2.62
C GLN A 434 -14.29 3.74 -3.61
N LEU A 435 -14.94 2.62 -3.29
CA LEU A 435 -15.09 1.47 -4.19
C LEU A 435 -15.93 1.84 -5.42
N THR A 436 -16.96 2.66 -5.23
CA THR A 436 -17.76 3.19 -6.33
C THR A 436 -16.98 4.23 -7.13
N MET A 437 -16.25 5.16 -6.47
CA MET A 437 -15.44 6.18 -7.15
C MET A 437 -14.15 5.65 -7.81
N ARG A 438 -13.47 4.62 -7.30
CA ARG A 438 -12.22 4.08 -7.89
C ARG A 438 -12.41 3.43 -9.26
N THR A 439 -13.65 3.11 -9.64
CA THR A 439 -14.00 2.77 -11.04
C THR A 439 -13.66 3.89 -12.03
N PHE A 440 -13.46 5.12 -11.56
CA PHE A 440 -13.00 6.27 -12.34
C PHE A 440 -11.62 6.06 -12.99
N HIS A 441 -10.65 5.47 -12.28
CA HIS A 441 -9.25 5.42 -12.73
C HIS A 441 -8.97 4.33 -13.76
N THR A 442 -9.85 3.33 -13.88
CA THR A 442 -9.71 2.27 -14.88
C THR A 442 -10.36 2.63 -16.23
N GLY A 443 -11.21 3.67 -16.30
CA GLY A 443 -11.56 4.35 -17.55
C GLY A 443 -12.02 3.43 -18.69
N GLY A 444 -12.78 2.38 -18.38
CA GLY A 444 -13.26 1.40 -19.37
C GLY A 444 -12.24 0.34 -19.81
N VAL A 445 -11.05 0.29 -19.22
CA VAL A 445 -10.09 -0.81 -19.43
C VAL A 445 -10.60 -2.06 -18.73
N ALA A 446 -10.65 -3.17 -19.46
CA ALA A 446 -11.14 -4.45 -18.99
C ALA A 446 -10.30 -5.03 -17.83
N GLY A 447 -10.95 -5.37 -16.72
CA GLY A 447 -10.35 -6.09 -15.58
C GLY A 447 -11.28 -6.23 -14.37
N SER A 448 -11.57 -7.49 -14.02
CA SER A 448 -12.40 -8.04 -12.92
C SER A 448 -13.86 -7.56 -12.80
N ASP A 449 -14.76 -8.54 -12.70
CA ASP A 449 -16.22 -8.41 -12.72
C ASP A 449 -16.77 -7.55 -11.57
N ILE A 450 -17.72 -6.67 -11.89
CA ILE A 450 -18.17 -5.53 -11.05
C ILE A 450 -19.21 -5.96 -10.00
N THR A 451 -19.68 -7.21 -10.06
CA THR A 451 -20.69 -7.78 -9.14
C THR A 451 -20.19 -8.03 -7.71
N GLN A 452 -18.90 -7.83 -7.43
CA GLN A 452 -18.31 -7.99 -6.09
C GLN A 452 -18.18 -6.69 -5.27
N GLY A 453 -18.70 -5.56 -5.77
CA GLY A 453 -18.56 -4.25 -5.12
C GLY A 453 -19.64 -3.93 -4.07
N LEU A 454 -20.09 -2.68 -4.06
CA LEU A 454 -21.14 -2.17 -3.16
C LEU A 454 -22.45 -3.01 -3.16
N PRO A 455 -22.97 -3.52 -4.29
CA PRO A 455 -24.20 -4.32 -4.30
C PRO A 455 -24.12 -5.56 -3.41
N ARG A 456 -22.96 -6.22 -3.37
CA ARG A 456 -22.74 -7.40 -2.52
C ARG A 456 -22.73 -7.02 -1.04
N VAL A 457 -22.14 -5.87 -0.71
CA VAL A 457 -22.11 -5.34 0.66
C VAL A 457 -23.53 -5.03 1.13
N GLU A 458 -24.33 -4.37 0.28
CA GLU A 458 -25.74 -4.08 0.58
C GLU A 458 -26.56 -5.35 0.77
N GLU A 459 -26.38 -6.35 -0.10
CA GLU A 459 -27.08 -7.63 -0.01
C GLU A 459 -26.80 -8.34 1.33
N LEU A 460 -25.54 -8.35 1.78
CA LEU A 460 -25.11 -8.94 3.05
C LEU A 460 -25.70 -8.20 4.25
N PHE A 461 -25.73 -6.87 4.24
CA PHE A 461 -26.30 -6.09 5.35
C PHE A 461 -27.83 -6.13 5.40
N GLU A 462 -28.48 -6.28 4.26
CA GLU A 462 -29.94 -6.33 4.18
C GLU A 462 -30.52 -7.75 4.25
N ALA A 463 -29.67 -8.78 4.41
CA ALA A 463 -30.06 -10.19 4.42
C ALA A 463 -30.96 -10.57 3.22
N ARG A 464 -30.67 -10.01 2.05
CA ARG A 464 -31.38 -10.35 0.80
C ARG A 464 -30.94 -11.75 0.34
N LYS A 465 -31.79 -12.41 -0.44
CA LYS A 465 -31.40 -13.68 -1.07
C LYS A 465 -30.38 -13.40 -2.18
N PRO A 466 -29.27 -14.16 -2.24
CA PRO A 466 -28.26 -14.05 -3.28
C PRO A 466 -28.78 -14.39 -4.67
#